data_AF-A0A8X6MGA4-F1
#
_entry.id   AF-A0A8X6MGA4-F1
#
_cell.length_a   1.000
_cell.length_b   1.000
_cell.length_c   1.000
_cell.angle_alpha   90.00
_cell.angle_beta   90.00
_cell.angle_gamma   90.00
#
_symmetry.space_group_name_H-M   'P 1'
#
loop_
_entity.id
_entity.type
_entity.pdbx_description
1 polymer ?
#
loop_
_entity_poly.entity_id
_entity_poly.type
_entity_poly.pdbx_seq_one_letter_code
_entity_poly.pdbx_strand_id
1 'polypeptide(L)'
;MTGNLTDQEIDLAEKKLLKLVQDESFNEEDNLKDLLTYVDQDGLYRLKTKIVRRDDTEDFRCPNILPSNHELVHRLIFDHHLLLHHARVQFVLAQLR
;
A
#
# COMPACT_ATOMS: atom_id res chain seq x y z
N MET A 1 14.33 18.99 -23.15
CA MET A 1 14.87 17.81 -22.46
C MET A 1 13.74 17.22 -21.62
N THR A 2 13.10 16.15 -22.06
CA THR A 2 12.26 15.33 -21.19
C THR A 2 13.21 14.39 -20.46
N GLY A 3 13.57 14.74 -19.22
CA GLY A 3 14.30 13.82 -18.34
C GLY A 3 13.33 12.74 -17.89
N ASN A 4 13.57 11.49 -18.30
CA ASN A 4 12.79 10.37 -17.80
C ASN A 4 13.09 10.19 -16.32
N LEU A 5 12.06 9.87 -15.52
CA LEU A 5 12.24 9.50 -14.12
C LEU A 5 13.03 8.19 -14.04
N THR A 6 13.98 8.14 -13.12
CA THR A 6 14.69 6.92 -12.76
C THR A 6 13.82 6.05 -11.85
N ASP A 7 14.07 4.75 -11.83
CA ASP A 7 13.37 3.81 -10.94
C ASP A 7 13.49 4.22 -9.46
N GLN A 8 14.62 4.83 -9.09
CA GLN A 8 14.87 5.36 -7.74
C GLN A 8 13.98 6.57 -7.42
N GLU A 9 13.77 7.47 -8.39
CA GLU A 9 12.89 8.62 -8.19
C GLU A 9 11.43 8.18 -8.06
N ILE A 10 11.03 7.15 -8.81
CA ILE A 10 9.69 6.56 -8.72
C ILE A 10 9.50 5.89 -7.36
N ASP A 11 10.41 5.01 -6.93
CA ASP A 11 10.36 4.34 -5.62
C ASP A 11 10.28 5.35 -4.46
N LEU A 12 11.11 6.40 -4.51
CA LEU A 12 11.11 7.44 -3.49
C LEU A 12 9.78 8.22 -3.47
N ALA A 13 9.23 8.52 -4.65
CA ALA A 13 7.96 9.22 -4.75
C ALA A 13 6.80 8.36 -4.22
N GLU A 14 6.78 7.08 -4.55
CA GLU A 14 5.77 6.13 -4.06
C GLU A 14 5.83 6.00 -2.54
N LYS A 15 7.01 5.75 -1.97
CA LYS A 15 7.19 5.67 -0.51
C LYS A 15 6.78 6.95 0.20
N LYS A 16 7.15 8.11 -0.35
CA LYS A 16 6.77 9.41 0.21
C LYS A 16 5.26 9.61 0.21
N LEU A 17 4.59 9.22 -0.88
CA LEU A 17 3.15 9.32 -1.00
C LEU A 17 2.44 8.39 0.00
N LEU A 18 2.90 7.14 0.13
CA LEU A 18 2.40 6.20 1.12
C LEU A 18 2.56 6.76 2.54
N LYS A 19 3.73 7.33 2.84
CA LYS A 19 4.03 7.91 4.16
C LYS A 19 3.09 9.06 4.50
N LEU A 20 2.84 9.97 3.56
CA LEU A 20 1.90 11.08 3.75
C LEU A 20 0.50 10.58 4.07
N VAL A 21 -0.02 9.61 3.31
CA VAL A 21 -1.36 9.04 3.54
C VAL A 21 -1.45 8.38 4.92
N GLN A 22 -0.40 7.69 5.33
CA GLN A 22 -0.34 7.04 6.64
C GLN A 22 -0.30 8.05 7.78
N ASP A 23 0.55 9.07 7.67
CA ASP A 23 0.70 10.11 8.70
C ASP A 23 -0.56 10.98 8.82
N GLU A 24 -1.29 11.20 7.72
CA GLU A 24 -2.57 11.92 7.72
C GLU A 24 -3.72 11.12 8.36
N SER A 25 -3.63 9.78 8.35
CA SER A 25 -4.78 8.90 8.65
C SER A 25 -4.62 8.05 9.90
N PHE A 26 -3.39 7.79 10.33
CA PHE A 26 -3.10 6.94 11.49
C PHE A 26 -2.49 7.76 12.60
N ASN A 27 -3.24 7.87 13.70
CA ASN A 27 -2.69 8.30 14.98
C ASN A 27 -2.18 7.05 15.70
N GLU A 28 -0.99 7.12 16.31
CA GLU A 28 -0.25 5.97 16.89
C GLU A 28 -1.10 5.10 17.84
N GLU A 29 -2.16 5.66 18.42
CA GLU A 29 -2.89 5.02 19.50
C GLU A 29 -4.19 4.29 19.11
N ASP A 30 -4.96 4.63 18.07
CA ASP A 30 -6.33 4.06 17.96
C ASP A 30 -6.63 3.22 16.71
N ASN A 31 -6.05 3.54 15.56
CA ASN A 31 -6.52 2.95 14.29
C ASN A 31 -5.89 1.59 13.94
N LEU A 32 -4.84 1.17 14.66
CA LEU A 32 -4.05 -0.02 14.32
C LEU A 32 -3.96 -1.05 15.46
N LYS A 33 -4.61 -0.82 16.62
CA LYS A 33 -4.51 -1.67 17.82
C LYS A 33 -4.88 -3.15 17.58
N ASP A 34 -5.84 -3.40 16.69
CA ASP A 34 -6.34 -4.75 16.38
C ASP A 34 -5.52 -5.46 15.30
N LEU A 35 -4.55 -4.78 14.68
CA LEU A 35 -3.71 -5.30 13.62
C LEU A 35 -2.29 -5.59 14.15
N LEU A 36 -1.69 -6.69 13.70
CA LEU A 36 -0.27 -6.94 13.96
C LEU A 36 0.56 -6.07 13.02
N THR A 37 0.89 -4.87 13.44
CA THR A 37 1.63 -3.89 12.62
C THR A 37 3.07 -3.72 13.09
N TYR A 38 3.94 -3.26 12.20
CA TYR A 38 5.28 -2.77 12.54
C TYR A 38 5.64 -1.61 11.62
N VAL A 39 6.63 -0.81 12.03
CA VAL A 39 7.20 0.26 11.20
C VAL A 39 8.48 -0.26 10.54
N ASP A 40 8.59 -0.11 9.22
CA ASP A 40 9.77 -0.53 8.47
C ASP A 40 10.90 0.52 8.48
N GLN A 41 11.96 0.27 7.69
CA GLN A 41 13.12 1.15 7.61
C GLN A 41 12.81 2.50 6.96
N ASP A 42 11.76 2.57 6.14
CA ASP A 42 11.30 3.77 5.46
C ASP A 42 10.25 4.53 6.30
N GLY A 43 9.93 4.04 7.50
CA GLY A 43 8.97 4.67 8.41
C GLY A 43 7.51 4.36 8.09
N LEU A 44 7.24 3.34 7.26
CA LEU A 44 5.89 2.95 6.84
C LEU A 44 5.30 1.89 7.77
N TYR A 45 4.03 2.04 8.11
CA TYR A 45 3.24 1.02 8.79
C TYR A 45 2.96 -0.15 7.85
N ARG A 46 3.43 -1.34 8.22
CA ARG A 46 3.22 -2.60 7.49
C ARG A 46 2.49 -3.62 8.32
N LEU A 47 1.65 -4.43 7.68
CA LEU A 47 0.92 -5.52 8.32
C LEU A 47 1.79 -6.77 8.37
N LYS A 48 1.94 -7.38 9.54
CA LYS A 48 2.59 -8.69 9.68
C LYS A 48 1.57 -9.79 9.41
N THR A 49 1.55 -10.31 8.18
CA THR A 49 0.63 -11.40 7.83
C THR A 49 1.09 -12.73 8.45
N LYS A 50 0.18 -13.70 8.64
CA LYS A 50 0.54 -15.05 9.09
C LYS A 50 1.29 -15.88 8.02
N ILE A 51 1.47 -15.32 6.82
CA ILE A 51 2.03 -15.99 5.63
C ILE A 51 3.53 -15.67 5.46
N VAL A 52 4.22 -15.19 6.50
CA VAL A 52 5.66 -14.82 6.43
C VAL A 52 6.57 -15.95 5.89
N ARG A 53 6.12 -17.21 5.94
CA ARG A 53 6.88 -18.40 5.49
C ARG A 53 6.63 -18.80 4.03
N ARG A 54 5.77 -18.12 3.29
CA ARG A 54 5.62 -18.35 1.84
C ARG A 54 6.81 -17.70 1.13
N ASP A 55 7.36 -18.37 0.13
CA ASP A 55 8.40 -17.81 -0.73
C ASP A 55 7.76 -16.80 -1.70
N ASP A 56 7.70 -15.54 -1.26
CA ASP A 56 7.00 -14.45 -1.94
C ASP A 56 7.65 -13.09 -1.61
N THR A 57 7.25 -12.03 -2.31
CA THR A 57 7.81 -10.68 -2.12
C THR A 57 7.57 -10.16 -0.70
N GLU A 58 8.42 -9.24 -0.24
CA GLU A 58 8.24 -8.61 1.07
C GLU A 58 6.92 -7.81 1.13
N ASP A 59 6.54 -7.13 0.05
CA ASP A 59 5.28 -6.40 0.00
C ASP A 59 4.06 -7.34 0.07
N PHE A 60 4.15 -8.56 -0.45
CA PHE A 60 3.07 -9.55 -0.29
C PHE A 60 3.02 -10.10 1.14
N ARG A 61 4.18 -10.41 1.73
CA ARG A 61 4.26 -10.96 3.10
C ARG A 61 3.94 -9.91 4.16
N CYS A 62 4.29 -8.68 3.90
CA CYS A 62 4.20 -7.54 4.80
C CYS A 62 3.68 -6.28 4.07
N PRO A 63 2.39 -6.25 3.66
CA PRO A 63 1.85 -5.17 2.85
C PRO A 63 1.77 -3.85 3.61
N ASN A 64 1.87 -2.75 2.87
CA ASN A 64 1.63 -1.40 3.37
C ASN A 64 0.17 -1.25 3.83
N ILE A 65 -0.03 -0.66 5.00
CA ILE A 65 -1.37 -0.40 5.52
C ILE A 65 -1.85 0.94 4.96
N LEU A 66 -3.03 0.94 4.35
CA LEU A 66 -3.66 2.14 3.83
C LEU A 66 -5.06 2.33 4.44
N PRO A 67 -5.46 3.57 4.74
CA PRO A 67 -6.79 3.87 5.26
C PRO A 67 -7.88 3.53 4.24
N SER A 68 -8.97 2.91 4.68
CA SER A 68 -10.08 2.56 3.78
C SER A 68 -10.85 3.77 3.24
N ASN A 69 -10.78 4.92 3.94
CA ASN A 69 -11.48 6.15 3.60
C ASN A 69 -10.48 7.28 3.34
N HIS A 70 -9.77 7.18 2.22
CA HIS A 70 -8.84 8.20 1.76
C HIS A 70 -8.90 8.30 0.23
N GLU A 71 -8.94 9.52 -0.29
CA GLU A 71 -9.17 9.75 -1.72
C GLU A 71 -8.14 9.03 -2.60
N LEU A 72 -6.86 9.09 -2.23
CA LEU A 72 -5.80 8.38 -2.93
C LEU A 72 -6.06 6.87 -3.01
N VAL A 73 -6.52 6.24 -1.93
CA VAL A 73 -6.78 4.80 -1.89
C VAL A 73 -7.96 4.46 -2.81
N HIS A 74 -8.99 5.31 -2.84
CA HIS A 74 -10.08 5.16 -3.80
C HIS A 74 -9.61 5.26 -5.24
N ARG A 75 -8.74 6.24 -5.55
CA ARG A 75 -8.16 6.41 -6.89
C ARG A 75 -7.31 5.20 -7.28
N LEU A 76 -6.46 4.68 -6.39
CA LEU A 76 -5.67 3.47 -6.65
C LEU A 76 -6.56 2.26 -6.98
N ILE A 77 -7.62 2.01 -6.21
CA ILE A 77 -8.54 0.90 -6.45
C ILE A 77 -9.28 1.11 -7.79
N PHE A 78 -9.70 2.34 -8.07
CA PHE A 78 -10.41 2.67 -9.30
C PHE A 78 -9.52 2.51 -10.54
N ASP A 79 -8.28 3.01 -10.48
CA ASP A 79 -7.31 2.87 -11.56
C ASP A 79 -7.03 1.38 -11.82
N HIS A 80 -6.85 0.57 -10.77
CA HIS A 80 -6.67 -0.87 -10.92
C HIS A 80 -7.91 -1.55 -11.51
N HIS A 81 -9.12 -1.13 -11.12
CA HIS A 81 -10.36 -1.63 -11.73
C HIS A 81 -10.46 -1.30 -13.22
N LEU A 82 -10.01 -0.11 -13.65
CA LEU A 82 -9.95 0.27 -15.06
C LEU A 82 -8.90 -0.55 -15.83
N LEU A 83 -7.71 -0.73 -15.24
CA LEU A 83 -6.64 -1.56 -15.81
C LEU A 83 -7.07 -3.02 -15.99
N LEU A 84 -7.91 -3.52 -15.07
CA LEU A 84 -8.49 -4.86 -15.13
C LEU A 84 -9.79 -4.92 -15.94
N HIS A 85 -10.06 -3.94 -16.82
CA HIS A 85 -11.20 -3.93 -17.74
C HIS A 85 -12.56 -4.11 -17.04
N HIS A 86 -12.78 -3.37 -15.96
CA HIS A 86 -14.00 -3.44 -15.15
C HIS A 86 -14.26 -4.82 -14.51
N ALA A 87 -13.19 -5.53 -14.17
CA ALA A 87 -13.29 -6.81 -13.49
C ALA A 87 -14.14 -6.72 -12.22
N ARG A 88 -14.80 -7.84 -11.88
CA ARG A 88 -15.62 -7.96 -10.68
C ARG A 88 -14.78 -7.70 -9.43
N VAL A 89 -15.43 -7.21 -8.38
CA VAL A 89 -14.79 -6.86 -7.09
C VAL A 89 -13.89 -7.97 -6.55
N GLN A 90 -14.30 -9.24 -6.65
CA GLN A 90 -13.51 -10.38 -6.16
C GLN A 90 -12.17 -10.52 -6.89
N PHE A 91 -12.15 -10.20 -8.19
CA PHE A 91 -10.94 -10.28 -9.00
C PHE A 91 -10.01 -9.10 -8.71
N VAL A 92 -10.56 -7.88 -8.64
CA VAL A 92 -9.80 -6.68 -8.23
C VAL A 92 -9.19 -6.88 -6.84
N LEU A 93 -9.97 -7.38 -5.88
CA LEU A 93 -9.48 -7.69 -4.53
C LEU A 93 -8.39 -8.76 -4.51
N ALA A 94 -8.44 -9.76 -5.39
CA ALA A 94 -7.41 -10.79 -5.46
C ALA A 94 -6.10 -10.29 -6.07
N GLN A 95 -6.13 -9.22 -6.87
CA GLN A 95 -4.94 -8.59 -7.45
C GLN A 95 -4.32 -7.52 -6.54
N LEU A 96 -5.13 -6.86 -5.71
CA LEU A 96 -4.68 -5.87 -4.72
C LEU A 96 -4.19 -6.50 -3.39
N ARG A 97 -4.23 -7.84 -3.28
CA ARG A 97 -3.92 -8.60 -2.05
C ARG A 97 -2.56 -9.26 -2.10
#